data_AF-A0A524G8D9-F1
#
_entry.id   AF-A0A524G8D9-F1
#
_cell.length_a   1.000
_cell.length_b   1.000
_cell.length_c   1.000
_cell.angle_alpha   90.00
_cell.angle_beta   90.00
_cell.angle_gamma   90.00
#
_symmetry.space_group_name_H-M   'P 1'
#
loop_
_entity.id
_entity.type
_entity.pdbx_description
1 polymer ?
#
loop_
_entity_poly.entity_id
_entity_poly.type
_entity_poly.pdbx_seq_one_letter_code
_entity_poly.pdbx_strand_id
1 'polypeptide(L)'
;MKQTLEDKLGTLKYTIDKIPHIIVNTDICKSCDYKPCIAGCPAGCFSLVDELLHFQYEDCIECGTCKIVCPYGAVDWDYPRGSFGVSYKLG
;
A
#
# COMPACT_ATOMS: atom_id res chain seq x y z
N MET A 1 25.40 7.11 -6.33
CA MET A 1 24.75 5.77 -6.40
C MET A 1 23.25 5.98 -6.42
N LYS A 2 22.50 5.19 -7.20
CA LYS A 2 21.03 5.26 -7.24
C LYS A 2 20.49 4.54 -6.00
N GLN A 3 19.72 5.23 -5.17
CA GLN A 3 19.09 4.64 -3.97
C GLN A 3 17.99 3.65 -4.39
N THR A 4 17.84 2.55 -3.66
CA THR A 4 16.73 1.61 -3.84
C THR A 4 15.43 2.15 -3.21
N LEU A 5 14.33 1.42 -3.34
CA LEU A 5 13.08 1.78 -2.67
C LEU A 5 13.22 1.55 -1.16
N GLU A 6 13.82 0.44 -0.76
CA GLU A 6 14.06 0.06 0.63
C GLU A 6 14.94 1.10 1.34
N ASP A 7 16.00 1.59 0.65
CA ASP A 7 16.85 2.67 1.17
C ASP A 7 16.04 3.92 1.53
N LYS A 8 15.05 4.27 0.71
CA LYS A 8 14.21 5.45 0.92
C LYS A 8 13.19 5.24 2.04
N LEU A 9 12.49 4.11 2.01
CA LEU A 9 11.49 3.77 3.03
C LEU A 9 12.14 3.60 4.41
N GLY A 10 13.39 3.13 4.48
CA GLY A 10 14.17 3.01 5.70
C GLY A 10 14.49 4.34 6.40
N THR A 11 14.28 5.49 5.74
CA THR A 11 14.41 6.82 6.37
C THR A 11 13.19 7.20 7.21
N LEU A 12 12.04 6.54 6.96
CA LEU A 12 10.78 6.77 7.64
C LEU A 12 10.71 5.91 8.91
N LYS A 13 9.86 6.32 9.86
CA LYS A 13 9.53 5.53 11.04
C LYS A 13 8.08 5.08 10.91
N TYR A 14 7.79 3.84 11.31
CA TYR A 14 6.44 3.31 11.31
C TYR A 14 6.06 2.78 12.69
N THR A 15 4.79 2.92 13.04
CA THR A 15 4.16 2.22 14.17
C THR A 15 3.07 1.33 13.59
N ILE A 16 3.34 0.04 13.44
CA ILE A 16 2.44 -0.89 12.75
C ILE A 16 1.28 -1.30 13.66
N ASP A 17 0.06 -1.15 13.16
CA ASP A 17 -1.14 -1.63 13.83
C ASP A 17 -1.36 -3.12 13.54
N LYS A 18 -1.98 -3.85 14.46
CA LYS A 18 -2.44 -5.23 14.21
C LYS A 18 -3.67 -5.27 13.31
N ILE A 19 -4.40 -4.16 13.21
CA ILE A 19 -5.55 -4.01 12.33
C ILE A 19 -5.08 -3.34 11.04
N PRO A 20 -5.19 -4.00 9.87
CA PRO A 20 -4.83 -3.37 8.61
C PRO A 20 -5.81 -2.24 8.29
N HIS A 21 -5.29 -1.09 7.86
CA HIS A 21 -6.07 0.07 7.43
C HIS A 21 -6.47 0.00 5.95
N ILE A 22 -6.08 -1.08 5.27
CA ILE A 22 -6.36 -1.35 3.86
C ILE A 22 -6.91 -2.77 3.78
N ILE A 23 -8.07 -2.92 3.14
CA ILE A 23 -8.72 -4.20 2.89
C ILE A 23 -8.93 -4.33 1.40
N VAL A 24 -8.48 -5.44 0.81
CA VAL A 24 -8.68 -5.74 -0.61
C VAL A 24 -9.75 -6.81 -0.76
N ASN A 25 -10.85 -6.46 -1.43
CA ASN A 25 -11.85 -7.44 -1.86
C ASN A 25 -11.30 -8.24 -3.04
N THR A 26 -10.84 -9.46 -2.76
CA THR A 26 -10.19 -10.33 -3.75
C THR A 26 -11.14 -10.80 -4.85
N ASP A 27 -12.43 -10.92 -4.56
CA ASP A 27 -13.46 -11.32 -5.54
C ASP A 27 -13.70 -10.26 -6.60
N ILE A 28 -13.60 -8.99 -6.24
CA ILE A 28 -13.61 -7.89 -7.21
C ILE A 28 -12.24 -7.77 -7.86
N CYS A 29 -11.16 -7.84 -7.07
CA CYS A 29 -9.80 -7.63 -7.54
C CYS A 29 -9.34 -8.64 -8.62
N LYS A 30 -9.82 -9.89 -8.58
CA LYS A 30 -9.47 -10.91 -9.58
C LYS A 30 -9.90 -10.56 -11.01
N SER A 31 -10.86 -9.65 -11.18
CA SER A 31 -11.33 -9.15 -12.48
C SER A 31 -10.48 -8.01 -13.07
N CYS A 32 -9.48 -7.52 -12.34
CA CYS A 32 -8.63 -6.43 -12.75
C CYS A 32 -7.35 -6.95 -13.41
N ASP A 33 -7.27 -6.94 -14.74
CA ASP A 33 -6.12 -7.52 -15.46
C ASP A 33 -4.84 -6.67 -15.31
N TYR A 34 -4.99 -5.35 -15.31
CA TYR A 34 -3.87 -4.40 -15.38
C TYR A 34 -3.33 -3.94 -14.00
N LYS A 35 -4.01 -4.32 -12.90
CA LYS A 35 -3.57 -4.10 -11.49
C LYS A 35 -2.87 -2.75 -11.26
N PRO A 36 -3.54 -1.60 -11.49
CA PRO A 36 -2.88 -0.29 -11.47
C PRO A 36 -2.34 0.09 -10.09
N CYS A 37 -2.84 -0.53 -9.02
CA CYS A 37 -2.32 -0.39 -7.67
C CYS A 37 -0.85 -0.81 -7.52
N ILE A 38 -0.36 -1.76 -8.33
CA ILE A 38 1.03 -2.20 -8.31
C ILE A 38 1.95 -1.08 -8.80
N ALA A 39 1.67 -0.53 -9.98
CA ALA A 39 2.46 0.55 -10.55
C ALA A 39 2.25 1.90 -9.83
N GLY A 40 1.04 2.12 -9.30
CA GLY A 40 0.68 3.36 -8.64
C GLY A 40 1.15 3.48 -7.19
N CYS A 41 1.52 2.38 -6.53
CA CYS A 41 1.96 2.44 -5.13
C CYS A 41 3.41 2.93 -5.02
N PRO A 42 3.67 4.13 -4.48
CA PRO A 42 5.03 4.65 -4.34
C PRO A 42 5.88 3.87 -3.33
N ALA A 43 5.24 3.12 -2.42
CA ALA A 43 5.89 2.31 -1.40
C ALA A 43 5.98 0.83 -1.78
N GLY A 44 5.50 0.42 -2.96
CA GLY A 44 5.62 -0.98 -3.41
C GLY A 44 4.79 -1.97 -2.58
N CYS A 45 3.71 -1.52 -1.93
CA CYS A 45 2.87 -2.35 -1.06
C CYS A 45 2.11 -3.48 -1.79
N PHE A 46 2.03 -3.45 -3.12
CA PHE A 46 1.25 -4.39 -3.93
C PHE A 46 2.16 -5.16 -4.90
N SER A 47 1.99 -6.47 -4.97
CA SER A 47 2.74 -7.36 -5.86
C SER A 47 1.88 -8.52 -6.37
N LEU A 48 2.38 -9.29 -7.32
CA LEU A 48 1.75 -10.54 -7.77
C LEU A 48 2.56 -11.74 -7.28
N VAL A 49 1.87 -12.72 -6.71
CA VAL A 49 2.40 -14.03 -6.34
C VAL A 49 1.43 -15.05 -6.89
N ASP A 50 1.91 -15.95 -7.77
CA ASP A 50 1.08 -16.96 -8.44
C ASP A 50 -0.19 -16.38 -9.09
N GLU A 51 -0.05 -15.25 -9.81
CA GLU A 51 -1.15 -14.49 -10.45
C GLU A 51 -2.18 -13.87 -9.49
N LEU A 52 -2.04 -14.06 -8.18
CA LEU A 52 -2.86 -13.45 -7.16
C LEU A 52 -2.22 -12.16 -6.64
N LEU A 53 -3.05 -11.15 -6.39
CA LEU A 53 -2.57 -9.90 -5.81
C LEU A 53 -2.19 -10.14 -4.34
N HIS A 54 -0.91 -9.95 -4.03
CA HIS A 54 -0.40 -9.90 -2.68
C HIS A 54 -0.25 -8.45 -2.24
N PHE A 55 -0.54 -8.17 -0.98
CA PHE A 55 -0.53 -6.82 -0.43
C PHE A 55 0.03 -6.82 1.00
N GLN A 56 0.91 -5.87 1.28
CA GLN A 56 1.50 -5.61 2.60
C GLN A 56 1.32 -4.12 2.94
N TYR A 57 0.79 -3.82 4.12
CA TYR A 57 0.43 -2.45 4.53
C TYR A 57 1.48 -1.80 5.42
N GLU A 58 2.50 -2.55 5.82
CA GLU A 58 3.49 -2.17 6.82
C GLU A 58 4.37 -1.02 6.33
N ASP A 59 4.66 -0.99 5.04
CA ASP A 59 5.39 0.09 4.36
C ASP A 59 4.46 1.19 3.83
N CYS A 60 3.15 1.15 4.11
CA CYS A 60 2.22 2.13 3.57
C CYS A 60 2.55 3.53 4.07
N ILE A 61 2.75 4.45 3.13
CA ILE A 61 3.04 5.87 3.40
C ILE A 61 1.78 6.74 3.43
N GLU A 62 0.61 6.11 3.54
CA GLU A 62 -0.69 6.77 3.72
C GLU A 62 -1.13 7.71 2.57
N CYS A 63 -0.62 7.47 1.35
CA CYS A 63 -0.91 8.35 0.21
C CYS A 63 -2.31 8.17 -0.42
N GLY A 64 -3.03 7.08 -0.13
CA GLY A 64 -4.34 6.78 -0.69
C GLY A 64 -4.39 6.44 -2.19
N THR A 65 -3.25 6.44 -2.90
CA THR A 65 -3.21 6.22 -4.37
C THR A 65 -3.89 4.92 -4.78
N CYS A 66 -3.69 3.83 -4.04
CA CYS A 66 -4.29 2.52 -4.35
C CYS A 66 -5.82 2.54 -4.39
N LYS A 67 -6.47 3.33 -3.53
CA LYS A 67 -7.93 3.53 -3.53
C LYS A 67 -8.37 4.30 -4.77
N ILE A 68 -7.65 5.36 -5.10
CA ILE A 68 -7.99 6.26 -6.22
C ILE A 68 -7.82 5.54 -7.56
N VAL A 69 -6.72 4.81 -7.74
CA VAL A 69 -6.42 4.16 -9.03
C VAL A 69 -7.17 2.84 -9.22
N CYS A 70 -7.82 2.30 -8.19
CA CYS A 70 -8.59 1.07 -8.32
C CYS A 70 -9.92 1.36 -9.04
N PRO A 71 -10.10 0.91 -10.29
CA PRO A 71 -11.28 1.28 -11.08
C PRO A 71 -12.51 0.44 -10.73
N TYR A 72 -12.31 -0.68 -10.03
CA TYR A 72 -13.39 -1.59 -9.62
C TYR A 72 -13.85 -1.37 -8.18
N GLY A 73 -13.21 -0.45 -7.44
CA GLY A 73 -13.52 -0.25 -6.02
C GLY A 73 -13.18 -1.45 -5.13
N ALA A 74 -12.20 -2.26 -5.52
CA ALA A 74 -11.77 -3.43 -4.75
C ALA A 74 -10.92 -3.09 -3.51
N VAL A 75 -10.40 -1.85 -3.44
CA VAL A 75 -9.54 -1.40 -2.35
C VAL A 75 -10.34 -0.51 -1.42
N ASP A 76 -10.64 -1.02 -0.23
CA ASP A 76 -11.05 -0.19 0.89
C ASP A 76 -9.78 0.29 1.61
N TRP A 77 -9.68 1.60 1.78
CA TRP A 77 -8.51 2.26 2.38
C TRP A 77 -9.04 3.38 3.26
N ASP A 78 -8.55 3.39 4.49
CA ASP A 78 -8.71 4.44 5.46
C ASP A 78 -7.33 4.76 6.08
N TYR A 79 -7.24 5.84 6.84
CA TYR A 79 -6.05 6.11 7.62
C TYR A 79 -5.86 5.06 8.72
N PRO A 80 -4.61 4.75 9.09
CA PRO A 80 -4.32 4.04 10.33
C PRO A 80 -4.97 4.74 11.52
N ARG A 81 -5.27 3.97 12.57
CA ARG A 81 -5.77 4.55 13.83
C ARG A 81 -4.73 5.49 14.42
N GLY A 82 -5.19 6.47 15.20
CA GLY A 82 -4.30 7.45 15.83
C GLY A 82 -3.13 6.79 16.58
N SER A 83 -1.93 7.33 16.37
CA SER A 83 -0.62 6.82 16.84
C SER A 83 -0.01 5.65 16.06
N PHE A 84 -0.73 5.10 15.08
CA PHE A 84 -0.20 4.10 14.13
C PHE A 84 0.12 4.74 12.78
N GLY A 85 0.78 3.97 11.91
CA GLY A 85 1.13 4.40 10.56
C GLY A 85 2.53 5.01 10.44
N VAL A 86 2.74 5.77 9.38
CA VAL A 86 4.01 6.41 9.06
C VAL A 86 4.21 7.69 9.88
N SER A 87 5.45 7.93 10.31
CA SER A 87 5.87 9.12 11.03
C SER A 87 6.96 9.83 10.23
N TYR A 88 6.56 10.93 9.57
CA TYR A 88 7.48 11.80 8.85
C TYR A 88 8.26 12.68 9.82
N LYS A 89 9.58 12.55 9.82
CA LYS A 89 10.46 13.37 10.67
C LYS A 89 10.70 14.77 10.09
N LEU A 90 10.64 14.91 8.76
CA LEU A 90 11.09 16.11 8.05
C LEU A 90 10.01 16.73 7.14
N GLY A 91 8.77 16.26 7.23
CA GLY A 91 7.69 16.62 6.30
C GLY A 91 7.64 15.68 5.11
#